data_AF-A0A2V8TDQ0-F1
#
_entry.id   AF-A0A2V8TDQ0-F1
#
_cell.length_a   1.000
_cell.length_b   1.000
_cell.length_c   1.000
_cell.angle_alpha   90.00
_cell.angle_beta   90.00
_cell.angle_gamma   90.00
#
_symmetry.space_group_name_H-M   'P 1'
#
loop_
_entity.id
_entity.type
_entity.pdbx_description
1 polymer ?
#
loop_
_entity_poly.entity_id
_entity_poly.type
_entity_poly.pdbx_seq_one_letter_code
_entity_poly.pdbx_strand_id
1 'polypeptide(L)'
;MSALLIHLTGGRIETHFHVFGSLAFLAFYRDWRVLISASSIVALDHYLRGVYWPASVYGVLAPSWWRWLEHAGWVIFEDFFLITACLQGMREMKEIARRQASVEALHENVEQQVLSRTAALKASEEGYEQAPRARPGLLVQGLCLALVLLPLDLIHVSAPGREERARRGNIRRRLSPLYLHAPT
;
A
#
# COMPACT_ATOMS: atom_id res chain seq x y z
N MET A 1 26.92 -1.04 34.53
CA MET A 1 28.17 -1.79 34.24
C MET A 1 29.29 -0.88 33.75
N SER A 2 29.06 0.02 32.77
CA SER A 2 30.09 0.91 32.22
C SER A 2 30.87 1.71 33.27
N ALA A 3 30.17 2.33 34.24
CA ALA A 3 30.82 3.11 35.31
C ALA A 3 31.79 2.28 36.17
N LEU A 4 31.45 1.01 36.44
CA LEU A 4 32.31 0.07 37.17
C LEU A 4 33.53 -0.31 36.34
N LEU A 5 33.36 -0.60 35.05
CA LEU A 5 34.48 -0.91 34.16
C LEU A 5 35.46 0.26 34.08
N ILE A 6 34.96 1.49 33.91
CA ILE A 6 35.78 2.71 33.91
C ILE A 6 36.56 2.84 35.22
N HIS A 7 35.92 2.55 36.36
CA HIS A 7 36.58 2.59 37.66
C HIS A 7 37.70 1.54 37.77
N LEU A 8 37.41 0.28 37.41
CA LEU A 8 38.35 -0.83 37.51
C LEU A 8 39.55 -0.67 36.58
N THR A 9 39.38 0.02 35.44
CA THR A 9 40.48 0.32 34.53
C THR A 9 41.21 1.61 34.88
N GLY A 10 40.85 2.29 35.98
CA GLY A 10 41.50 3.51 36.43
C GLY A 10 41.23 4.72 35.53
N GLY A 11 40.00 4.86 35.03
CA GLY A 11 39.59 6.01 34.23
C GLY A 11 40.15 6.03 32.80
N ARG A 12 40.53 4.87 32.26
CA ARG A 12 41.04 4.76 30.89
C ARG A 12 40.01 5.19 29.86
N ILE A 13 40.45 5.99 28.88
CA ILE A 13 39.59 6.51 27.82
C ILE A 13 38.97 5.40 26.97
N GLU A 14 39.68 4.28 26.76
CA GLU A 14 39.17 3.18 25.92
C GLU A 14 37.95 2.50 26.56
N THR A 15 37.90 2.44 27.89
CA THR A 15 36.77 1.84 28.60
C THR A 15 35.50 2.71 28.54
N HIS A 16 35.65 4.02 28.27
CA HIS A 16 34.51 4.91 28.08
C HIS A 16 33.72 4.57 26.82
N PHE A 17 34.34 3.95 25.81
CA PHE A 17 33.63 3.47 24.61
C PHE A 17 32.52 2.46 24.93
N HIS A 18 32.60 1.78 26.08
CA HIS A 18 31.52 0.91 26.53
C HIS A 18 30.22 1.68 26.78
N VAL A 19 30.28 2.95 27.18
CA VAL A 19 29.09 3.81 27.32
C VAL A 19 28.41 4.00 25.97
N PHE A 20 29.17 4.44 24.97
CA PHE A 20 28.67 4.65 23.60
C PHE A 20 28.08 3.37 23.02
N GLY A 21 28.82 2.26 23.09
CA GLY A 21 28.32 0.95 22.67
C GLY A 21 27.02 0.55 23.39
N SER A 22 26.93 0.79 24.70
CA SER A 22 25.70 0.50 25.47
C SER A 22 24.51 1.37 25.04
N LEU A 23 24.72 2.66 24.76
CA LEU A 23 23.68 3.56 24.27
C LEU A 23 23.19 3.14 22.88
N ALA A 24 24.11 2.76 21.99
CA ALA A 24 23.77 2.18 20.69
C ALA A 24 22.93 0.90 20.84
N PHE A 25 23.26 0.02 21.79
CA PHE A 25 22.43 -1.15 22.09
C PHE A 25 21.04 -0.78 22.63
N LEU A 26 20.95 0.20 23.53
CA LEU A 26 19.68 0.69 24.06
C LEU A 26 18.80 1.31 22.96
N ALA A 27 19.39 1.97 21.96
CA ALA A 27 18.66 2.55 20.85
C ALA A 27 17.88 1.51 20.02
N PHE A 28 18.27 0.23 20.02
CA PHE A 28 17.50 -0.83 19.36
C PHE A 28 16.10 -1.05 19.97
N TYR A 29 15.90 -0.66 21.23
CA TYR A 29 14.57 -0.67 21.85
C TYR A 29 13.65 0.42 21.31
N ARG A 30 14.19 1.38 20.52
CA ARG A 30 13.47 2.48 19.88
C ARG A 30 12.72 3.40 20.85
N ASP A 31 13.04 3.38 22.15
CA ASP A 31 12.52 4.33 23.13
C ASP A 31 13.60 5.36 23.48
N TRP A 32 13.47 6.56 22.90
CA TRP A 32 14.40 7.66 23.12
C TRP A 32 14.47 8.12 24.58
N ARG A 33 13.44 7.86 25.40
CA ARG A 33 13.42 8.25 26.81
C ARG A 33 14.46 7.46 27.61
N VAL A 34 14.71 6.22 27.21
CA VAL A 34 15.71 5.35 27.84
C VAL A 34 17.11 5.93 27.63
N LEU A 35 17.42 6.42 26.43
CA LEU A 35 18.70 7.08 26.13
C LEU A 35 18.91 8.30 27.04
N ILE A 36 17.93 9.20 27.12
CA ILE A 36 18.02 10.38 28.00
C ILE A 36 18.27 9.99 29.46
N SER A 37 17.56 8.98 29.96
CA SER A 37 17.76 8.52 31.35
C SER A 37 19.16 7.94 31.57
N ALA A 38 19.66 7.10 30.66
CA ALA A 38 20.97 6.51 30.74
C ALA A 38 22.08 7.57 30.67
N SER A 39 21.97 8.50 29.72
CA SER A 39 22.92 9.61 29.54
C SER A 39 22.93 10.58 30.72
N SER A 40 21.78 10.81 31.34
CA SER A 40 21.70 11.62 32.59
C SER A 40 22.46 10.96 33.73
N ILE A 41 22.33 9.64 33.89
CA ILE A 41 23.09 8.87 34.90
C ILE A 41 24.59 8.95 34.63
N VAL A 42 25.01 8.77 33.37
CA VAL A 42 26.43 8.88 32.98
C VAL A 42 26.99 10.26 33.26
N ALA A 43 26.27 11.32 32.89
CA ALA A 43 26.70 12.70 33.11
C ALA A 43 26.84 13.01 34.60
N LEU A 44 25.84 12.61 35.41
CA LEU A 44 25.88 12.78 36.85
C LEU A 44 27.05 12.00 37.48
N ASP A 45 27.29 10.79 37.02
CA ASP A 45 28.41 9.96 37.47
C ASP A 45 29.78 10.61 37.15
N HIS A 46 29.96 11.17 35.95
CA HIS A 46 31.20 11.86 35.57
C HIS A 46 31.39 13.17 36.34
N TYR A 47 30.30 13.87 36.62
CA TYR A 47 30.33 15.07 37.45
C TYR A 47 30.70 14.73 38.89
N LEU A 48 29.95 13.86 39.56
CA LEU A 48 30.16 13.51 40.97
C LEU A 48 31.53 12.85 41.17
N ARG A 49 31.89 11.83 40.38
CA ARG A 49 33.20 11.21 40.50
C ARG A 49 34.32 12.15 40.08
N GLY A 50 34.06 13.08 39.16
CA GLY A 50 35.03 14.12 38.81
C GLY A 50 35.35 15.07 39.95
N VAL A 51 34.38 15.36 40.83
CA VAL A 51 34.57 16.21 42.01
C VAL A 51 35.25 15.44 43.16
N TYR A 52 34.79 14.23 43.45
CA TYR A 52 35.19 13.51 44.67
C TYR A 52 36.31 12.48 44.47
N TRP A 53 36.36 11.80 43.32
CA TRP A 53 37.34 10.74 43.00
C TRP A 53 37.80 10.81 41.53
N PRO A 54 38.43 11.91 41.09
CA PRO A 54 38.71 12.17 39.68
C PRO A 54 39.58 11.09 39.03
N ALA A 55 40.52 10.49 39.78
CA ALA A 55 41.36 9.41 39.28
C ALA A 55 40.56 8.17 38.83
N SER A 56 39.37 7.94 39.42
CA SER A 56 38.53 6.79 39.08
C SER A 56 37.82 6.91 37.73
N VAL A 57 37.66 8.13 37.21
CA VAL A 57 36.94 8.39 35.96
C VAL A 57 37.84 8.97 34.89
N TYR A 58 38.80 9.83 35.24
CA TYR A 58 39.69 10.51 34.30
C TYR A 58 41.13 9.99 34.30
N GLY A 59 41.48 9.07 35.21
CA GLY A 59 42.83 8.53 35.35
C GLY A 59 43.87 9.53 35.87
N VAL A 60 43.44 10.71 36.30
CA VAL A 60 44.30 11.79 36.83
C VAL A 60 43.72 12.36 38.12
N LEU A 61 44.58 12.84 39.02
CA LEU A 61 44.16 13.40 40.31
C LEU A 61 43.62 14.83 40.21
N ALA A 62 44.08 15.61 39.22
CA ALA A 62 43.72 17.01 39.04
C ALA A 62 43.27 17.27 37.59
N PRO A 63 42.08 16.81 37.19
CA PRO A 63 41.51 17.12 35.89
C PRO A 63 41.10 18.60 35.81
N SER A 64 40.91 19.11 34.60
CA SER A 64 40.18 20.36 34.41
C SER A 64 38.76 20.24 34.96
N TRP A 65 38.25 21.27 35.63
CA TRP A 65 36.93 21.23 36.26
C TRP A 65 35.77 21.02 35.25
N TRP A 66 35.99 21.36 33.98
CA TRP A 66 35.02 21.24 32.89
C TRP A 66 35.16 19.93 32.10
N ARG A 67 36.07 19.01 32.49
CA ARG A 67 36.27 17.71 31.84
C ARG A 67 34.96 16.91 31.68
N TRP A 68 34.10 16.94 32.69
CA TRP A 68 32.81 16.24 32.64
C TRP A 68 31.89 16.78 31.51
N LEU A 69 32.00 18.07 31.16
CA LEU A 69 31.28 18.67 30.04
C LEU A 69 31.80 18.14 28.69
N GLU A 70 33.10 17.85 28.56
CA GLU A 70 33.65 17.21 27.36
C GLU A 70 32.97 15.85 27.15
N HIS A 71 32.96 15.01 28.19
CA HIS A 71 32.36 13.68 28.13
C HIS A 71 30.85 13.75 27.89
N ALA A 72 30.14 14.61 28.60
CA ALA A 72 28.70 14.81 28.38
C ALA A 72 28.41 15.32 26.97
N GLY A 73 29.24 16.21 26.42
CA GLY A 73 29.12 16.71 25.05
C GLY A 73 29.22 15.60 24.00
N TRP A 74 30.17 14.68 24.15
CA TRP A 74 30.29 13.52 23.25
C TRP A 74 29.09 12.57 23.34
N VAL A 75 28.58 12.33 24.56
CA VAL A 75 27.36 11.52 24.76
C VAL A 75 26.14 12.18 24.12
N ILE A 76 25.95 13.50 24.32
CA ILE A 76 24.86 14.25 23.69
C ILE A 76 24.96 14.20 22.16
N PHE A 77 26.19 14.33 21.63
CA PHE A 77 26.43 14.23 20.20
C PHE A 77 26.00 12.86 19.64
N GLU A 78 26.36 11.76 20.29
CA GLU A 78 25.89 10.42 19.92
C GLU A 78 24.36 10.30 20.03
N ASP A 79 23.80 10.69 21.19
CA ASP A 79 22.36 10.59 21.48
C ASP A 79 21.52 11.34 20.45
N PHE A 80 21.99 12.47 19.93
CA PHE A 80 21.30 13.20 18.87
C PHE A 80 20.98 12.31 17.66
N PHE A 81 21.96 11.54 17.20
CA PHE A 81 21.77 10.62 16.06
C PHE A 81 20.92 9.41 16.46
N LEU A 82 21.17 8.82 17.63
CA LEU A 82 20.43 7.64 18.10
C LEU A 82 18.95 7.94 18.34
N ILE A 83 18.63 9.09 18.95
CA ILE A 83 17.26 9.55 19.18
C ILE A 83 16.57 9.79 17.84
N THR A 84 17.23 10.44 16.89
CA THR A 84 16.68 10.67 15.54
C THR A 84 16.35 9.33 14.87
N ALA A 85 17.26 8.35 14.94
CA ALA A 85 17.05 7.01 14.41
C ALA A 85 15.90 6.27 15.13
N CYS A 86 15.77 6.39 16.45
CA CYS A 86 14.66 5.81 17.21
C CYS A 86 13.31 6.39 16.74
N LEU A 87 13.21 7.71 16.66
CA LEU A 87 11.99 8.41 16.24
C LEU A 87 11.61 8.07 14.81
N GLN A 88 12.59 8.04 13.90
CA GLN A 88 12.38 7.65 12.50
C GLN A 88 11.93 6.19 12.41
N GLY A 89 12.64 5.26 13.04
CA GLY A 89 12.29 3.85 13.02
C GLY A 89 10.90 3.55 13.60
N MET A 90 10.46 4.28 14.63
CA MET A 90 9.09 4.16 15.14
C MET A 90 8.04 4.66 14.14
N ARG A 91 8.32 5.72 13.38
CA ARG A 91 7.41 6.26 12.36
C ARG A 91 7.29 5.29 11.19
N GLU A 92 8.42 4.81 10.68
CA GLU A 92 8.48 3.84 9.57
C GLU A 92 7.73 2.56 9.92
N MET A 93 7.93 2.01 11.12
CA MET A 93 7.23 0.81 11.57
C MET A 93 5.71 1.00 11.66
N LYS A 94 5.25 2.18 12.11
CA LYS A 94 3.81 2.52 12.11
C LYS A 94 3.25 2.66 10.70
N GLU A 95 4.02 3.23 9.78
CA GLU A 95 3.62 3.34 8.38
C GLU A 95 3.51 1.97 7.70
N ILE A 96 4.50 1.10 7.93
CA ILE A 96 4.49 -0.27 7.42
C ILE A 96 3.27 -1.03 7.97
N ALA A 97 3.01 -0.96 9.27
CA ALA A 97 1.85 -1.60 9.87
C ALA A 97 0.52 -1.11 9.28
N ARG A 98 0.37 0.20 9.05
CA ARG A 98 -0.83 0.77 8.40
C ARG A 98 -1.00 0.31 6.97
N ARG A 99 0.10 0.29 6.19
CA ARG A 99 0.08 -0.20 4.81
C ARG A 99 -0.32 -1.67 4.76
N GLN A 100 0.28 -2.49 5.62
CA GLN A 100 -0.02 -3.91 5.73
C GLN A 100 -1.50 -4.15 6.07
N ALA A 101 -2.03 -3.45 7.09
CA ALA A 101 -3.44 -3.54 7.46
C ALA A 101 -4.39 -3.13 6.30
N SER A 102 -4.03 -2.10 5.52
CA SER A 102 -4.84 -1.69 4.36
C SER A 102 -4.84 -2.73 3.24
N VAL A 103 -3.69 -3.38 3.00
CA VAL A 103 -3.56 -4.45 2.00
C VAL A 103 -4.39 -5.67 2.43
N GLU A 104 -4.33 -6.05 3.70
CA GLU A 104 -5.12 -7.16 4.25
C GLU A 104 -6.63 -6.89 4.12
N ALA A 105 -7.10 -5.70 4.50
CA ALA A 105 -8.51 -5.32 4.36
C ALA A 105 -8.98 -5.27 2.90
N LEU A 106 -8.13 -4.83 1.96
CA LEU A 106 -8.46 -4.88 0.53
C LEU A 106 -8.52 -6.32 0.01
N HIS A 107 -7.61 -7.18 0.46
CA HIS A 107 -7.59 -8.59 0.07
C HIS A 107 -8.87 -9.31 0.53
N GLU A 108 -9.31 -9.09 1.76
CA GLU A 108 -10.59 -9.62 2.27
C GLU A 108 -11.79 -9.17 1.42
N ASN A 109 -11.85 -7.88 1.04
CA ASN A 109 -12.92 -7.36 0.19
C ASN A 109 -12.93 -7.99 -1.21
N VAL A 110 -11.75 -8.18 -1.81
CA VAL A 110 -11.62 -8.84 -3.11
C VAL A 110 -12.06 -10.30 -3.02
N GLU A 111 -11.66 -11.00 -1.97
CA GLU A 111 -12.07 -12.39 -1.74
C GLU A 111 -13.59 -12.51 -1.60
N GLN A 112 -14.23 -11.64 -0.82
CA GLN A 112 -15.70 -11.56 -0.72
C GLN A 112 -16.37 -11.25 -2.07
N GLN A 113 -15.77 -10.38 -2.87
CA GLN A 113 -16.30 -10.07 -4.19
C GLN A 113 -16.17 -11.25 -5.16
N VAL A 114 -15.06 -11.99 -5.11
CA VAL A 114 -14.88 -13.21 -5.90
C VAL A 114 -15.92 -14.25 -5.49
N LEU A 115 -16.08 -14.51 -4.20
CA LEU A 115 -17.07 -15.46 -3.69
C LEU A 115 -18.49 -15.11 -4.14
N SER A 116 -18.91 -13.85 -3.98
CA SER A 116 -20.26 -13.40 -4.38
C SER A 116 -20.47 -13.48 -5.89
N ARG A 117 -19.48 -13.12 -6.72
CA ARG A 117 -19.57 -13.25 -8.17
C ARG A 117 -19.59 -14.71 -8.62
N THR A 118 -18.77 -15.58 -8.03
CA THR A 118 -18.78 -17.01 -8.33
C THR A 118 -20.13 -17.64 -7.98
N ALA A 119 -20.73 -17.27 -6.84
CA ALA A 119 -22.06 -17.74 -6.47
C ALA A 119 -23.15 -17.24 -7.44
N ALA A 120 -23.12 -15.94 -7.79
CA ALA A 120 -24.08 -15.36 -8.73
C ALA A 120 -23.98 -15.97 -10.14
N LEU A 121 -22.76 -16.26 -10.62
CA LEU A 121 -22.54 -16.93 -11.91
C LEU A 121 -23.13 -18.34 -11.91
N LYS A 122 -22.89 -19.14 -10.85
CA LYS A 122 -23.48 -20.48 -10.72
C LYS A 122 -25.01 -20.44 -10.72
N ALA A 123 -25.61 -19.51 -9.98
CA ALA A 123 -27.07 -19.37 -9.94
C ALA A 123 -27.66 -18.97 -11.32
N SER A 124 -26.96 -18.12 -12.06
CA SER A 124 -27.34 -17.75 -13.43
C SER A 124 -27.25 -18.94 -14.38
N GLU A 125 -26.16 -19.72 -14.32
CA GLU A 125 -25.95 -20.93 -15.12
C GLU A 125 -27.04 -21.97 -14.88
N GLU A 126 -27.35 -22.26 -13.61
CA GLU A 126 -28.48 -23.14 -13.24
C GLU A 126 -29.82 -22.63 -13.78
N GLY A 127 -30.05 -21.32 -13.75
CA GLY A 127 -31.23 -20.69 -14.33
C GLY A 127 -31.32 -20.81 -15.86
N TYR A 128 -30.19 -20.74 -16.57
CA TYR A 128 -30.12 -21.02 -18.02
C TYR A 128 -30.35 -22.49 -18.34
N GLU A 129 -29.84 -23.42 -17.53
CA GLU A 129 -30.07 -24.85 -17.72
C GLU A 129 -31.53 -25.25 -17.45
N GLN A 130 -32.17 -24.60 -16.47
CA GLN A 130 -33.59 -24.80 -16.14
C GLN A 130 -34.54 -24.03 -17.05
N ALA A 131 -34.05 -23.06 -17.84
CA ALA A 131 -34.87 -22.36 -18.81
C ALA A 131 -35.45 -23.37 -19.82
N PRO A 132 -36.78 -23.44 -19.98
CA PRO A 132 -37.39 -24.42 -20.87
C PRO A 132 -36.82 -24.20 -22.28
N ARG A 133 -36.12 -25.20 -22.84
CA ARG A 133 -35.69 -25.19 -24.24
C ARG A 133 -36.90 -24.79 -25.08
N ALA A 134 -36.94 -23.55 -25.54
CA ALA A 134 -37.97 -23.09 -26.44
C ALA A 134 -37.91 -24.01 -27.64
N ARG A 135 -38.88 -24.93 -27.77
CA ARG A 135 -38.94 -25.88 -28.88
C ARG A 135 -39.16 -25.05 -30.13
N PRO A 136 -38.15 -24.86 -31.01
CA PRO A 136 -38.31 -23.97 -32.17
C PRO A 136 -39.42 -24.46 -33.11
N GLY A 137 -39.80 -25.74 -33.02
CA GLY A 137 -40.92 -26.31 -33.76
C GLY A 137 -42.29 -25.69 -33.46
N LEU A 138 -42.53 -25.16 -32.24
CA LEU A 138 -43.86 -24.61 -31.89
C LEU A 138 -44.09 -23.22 -32.51
N LEU A 139 -43.02 -22.42 -32.64
CA LEU A 139 -43.06 -21.12 -33.31
C LEU A 139 -43.24 -21.26 -34.83
N VAL A 140 -42.55 -22.23 -35.45
CA VAL A 140 -42.69 -22.51 -36.88
C VAL A 140 -44.09 -23.04 -37.22
N GLN A 141 -44.66 -23.90 -36.36
CA GLN A 141 -46.00 -24.46 -36.56
C GLN A 141 -47.10 -23.39 -36.38
N GLY A 142 -46.96 -22.47 -35.42
CA GLY A 142 -47.87 -21.34 -35.25
C GLY A 142 -47.83 -20.35 -36.42
N LEU A 143 -46.63 -20.07 -36.96
CA LEU A 143 -46.47 -19.20 -38.13
C LEU A 143 -47.04 -19.83 -39.41
N CYS A 144 -46.85 -21.14 -39.60
CA CYS A 144 -47.46 -21.88 -40.72
C CYS A 144 -49.00 -21.89 -40.64
N LEU A 145 -49.57 -22.07 -39.45
CA LEU A 145 -51.04 -22.08 -39.29
C LEU A 145 -51.65 -20.69 -39.56
N ALA A 146 -50.96 -19.63 -39.13
CA ALA A 146 -51.37 -18.25 -39.40
C ALA A 146 -51.31 -17.89 -40.89
N LEU A 147 -50.33 -18.43 -41.64
CA LEU A 147 -50.22 -18.25 -43.09
C LEU A 147 -51.29 -19.02 -43.88
N VAL A 148 -51.77 -20.17 -43.38
CA VAL A 148 -52.80 -21.00 -44.03
C VAL A 148 -54.22 -20.47 -43.77
N LEU A 149 -54.44 -19.71 -42.69
CA LEU A 149 -55.76 -19.17 -42.31
C LEU A 149 -56.02 -17.73 -42.76
N LEU A 150 -55.06 -17.07 -43.44
CA LEU A 150 -55.31 -15.76 -44.04
C LEU A 150 -56.15 -15.90 -45.32
N PRO A 151 -57.36 -15.32 -45.39
CA PRO A 151 -58.18 -15.37 -46.61
C PRO A 151 -57.49 -14.63 -47.76
N LEU A 152 -57.50 -15.24 -48.94
CA LEU A 152 -56.83 -14.80 -50.17
C LEU A 152 -57.34 -13.47 -50.77
N ASP A 153 -58.25 -12.75 -50.12
CA ASP A 153 -58.97 -11.62 -50.72
C ASP A 153 -58.32 -10.24 -50.51
N LEU A 154 -57.07 -10.15 -50.04
CA LEU A 154 -56.40 -8.88 -49.76
C LEU A 154 -55.03 -8.68 -50.43
N ILE A 155 -54.77 -9.36 -51.55
CA ILE A 155 -53.62 -9.04 -52.42
C ILE A 155 -54.10 -8.22 -53.62
N HIS A 156 -54.64 -7.02 -53.36
CA HIS A 156 -54.70 -5.98 -54.38
C HIS A 156 -53.34 -5.28 -54.42
N VAL A 157 -52.43 -5.77 -55.27
CA VAL A 157 -51.17 -5.08 -55.57
C VAL A 157 -51.51 -3.78 -56.29
N SER A 158 -51.55 -2.67 -55.55
CA SER A 158 -51.54 -1.34 -56.14
C SER A 158 -50.14 -1.07 -56.69
N ALA A 159 -50.01 -1.02 -58.01
CA ALA A 159 -48.75 -0.67 -58.68
C ALA A 159 -48.28 0.73 -58.22
N PRO A 160 -46.98 0.92 -57.92
CA PRO A 160 -46.45 2.22 -57.52
C PRO A 160 -46.51 3.22 -58.69
N GLY A 161 -47.12 4.38 -58.44
CA GLY A 161 -47.23 5.50 -59.38
C GLY A 161 -45.86 6.05 -59.81
N ARG A 162 -45.85 6.73 -60.98
CA ARG A 162 -44.65 7.21 -61.69
C ARG A 162 -43.65 8.03 -60.85
N GLU A 163 -44.05 8.58 -59.70
CA GLU A 163 -43.18 9.39 -58.83
C GLU A 163 -42.10 8.58 -58.09
N GLU A 164 -42.33 7.31 -57.77
CA GLU A 164 -41.38 6.51 -56.98
C GLU A 164 -40.14 6.09 -57.81
N ARG A 165 -40.31 5.93 -59.14
CA ARG A 165 -39.20 5.66 -60.07
C ARG A 165 -38.21 6.82 -60.16
N ALA A 166 -38.67 8.07 -60.01
CA ALA A 166 -37.79 9.25 -60.06
C ALA A 166 -36.91 9.36 -58.80
N ARG A 167 -37.42 9.01 -57.62
CA ARG A 167 -36.63 9.03 -56.37
C ARG A 167 -35.54 7.96 -56.33
N ARG A 168 -35.79 6.75 -56.85
CA ARG A 168 -34.78 5.66 -56.89
C ARG A 168 -33.62 5.96 -57.84
N GLY A 169 -33.85 6.69 -58.93
CA GLY A 169 -32.78 7.11 -59.85
C GLY A 169 -31.79 8.10 -59.23
N ASN A 170 -32.26 8.98 -58.34
CA ASN A 170 -31.44 10.04 -57.74
C ASN A 170 -30.51 9.52 -56.62
N ILE A 171 -30.95 8.51 -55.85
CA ILE A 171 -30.15 7.93 -54.75
C ILE A 171 -28.93 7.15 -55.29
N ARG A 172 -29.08 6.46 -56.43
CA ARG A 172 -27.98 5.66 -57.02
C ARG A 172 -26.82 6.52 -57.56
N ARG A 173 -27.06 7.78 -57.96
CA ARG A 173 -25.99 8.70 -58.40
C ARG A 173 -25.21 9.35 -57.26
N ARG A 174 -25.75 9.36 -56.03
CA ARG A 174 -25.11 10.02 -54.87
C ARG A 174 -24.12 9.15 -54.10
N LEU A 175 -24.10 7.83 -54.32
CA LEU A 175 -23.30 6.87 -53.53
C LEU A 175 -22.03 6.36 -54.25
N SER A 176 -21.68 6.89 -55.42
CA SER A 176 -20.57 6.38 -56.25
C SER A 176 -19.14 6.88 -55.98
N PRO A 177 -18.83 7.93 -55.19
CA PRO A 177 -17.42 8.31 -54.97
C PRO A 177 -16.79 7.96 -53.61
N LEU A 178 -17.48 7.30 -52.67
CA LEU A 178 -16.98 7.17 -51.28
C LEU A 178 -16.37 5.81 -50.90
N TYR A 179 -15.92 5.02 -51.89
CA TYR A 179 -15.24 3.72 -51.68
C TYR A 179 -13.83 3.65 -52.28
N LEU A 180 -13.04 4.71 -52.11
CA LEU A 180 -11.59 4.66 -52.30
C LEU A 180 -10.95 5.52 -51.21
N HIS A 181 -10.52 4.90 -50.12
CA HIS A 181 -9.31 5.20 -49.35
C HIS A 181 -9.34 4.41 -48.02
N ALA A 182 -8.77 3.21 -48.06
CA ALA A 182 -8.25 2.53 -46.87
C ALA A 182 -6.73 2.70 -46.89
N PRO A 183 -6.08 3.21 -45.83
CA PRO A 183 -4.64 3.11 -45.68
C PRO A 183 -4.26 1.91 -44.81
N THR A 184 -3.26 1.17 -45.31
CA THR A 184 -2.36 0.27 -44.58
C THR A 184 -1.48 1.02 -43.60
#